data_AF-A0A0F4V4D2-F1
#
_entry.id   AF-A0A0F4V4D2-F1
#
_cell.length_a   1.000
_cell.length_b   1.000
_cell.length_c   1.000
_cell.angle_alpha   90.00
_cell.angle_beta   90.00
_cell.angle_gamma   90.00
#
_symmetry.space_group_name_H-M   'P 1'
#
loop_
_entity.id
_entity.type
_entity.pdbx_description
1 polymer ?
#
loop_
_entity_poly.entity_id
_entity_poly.type
_entity_poly.pdbx_seq_one_letter_code
_entity_poly.pdbx_strand_id
1 'polypeptide(L)'
;MGPWLDSVTGWLTVNPQWLAAAVFIVAFVECLAIAGLIVPGTVLLFAVAVLAGSGALSLSETLLLGFVAGVLGDIVSYFIGRHFHQNIRRLPGLRHHPEWIAGAEAYFQRYGIASLLVGRFIGPLRPMLPMVAGMFDMPFPRFAAISLLAAAGWSIAYLLPGWATGAAIRLPLPEGFWPEAGIVAGSIVVMVGLSATSSLRRHRNATMLITAMSFLILAGLFIGYPHLTALDQGVMTLVQEHRSPLLDEVAVTFTLIGEFRNMLLFSALLTGLLLLTRQWRQAIFAGSTLLFTALGNTATKHFFARVRPEVLSDPLTSYSMPSGHASGSFALFLTLAVLAGRGQPPRMRLTWLLLGCLPALAIALSRVYLGAHWPTDVLAGAMLAACVCAASLWLSQRPAPLNALPPKVWWLVLPALVALFGFFALRHLPHAMLRYAY
;
A
#
# COMPACT_ATOMS: atom_id res chain seq x y z
N MET A 1 -15.53 -8.70 -23.30
CA MET A 1 -16.27 -8.44 -22.05
C MET A 1 -17.70 -8.94 -22.26
N GLY A 2 -18.52 -9.12 -21.21
CA GLY A 2 -19.87 -9.64 -21.40
C GLY A 2 -20.81 -8.61 -22.06
N PRO A 3 -21.77 -9.00 -22.91
CA PRO A 3 -22.61 -8.07 -23.69
C PRO A 3 -23.41 -7.07 -22.83
N TRP A 4 -23.69 -7.43 -21.57
CA TRP A 4 -24.31 -6.53 -20.60
C TRP A 4 -23.39 -5.39 -20.15
N LEU A 5 -22.10 -5.68 -19.91
CA LEU A 5 -21.12 -4.66 -19.52
C LEU A 5 -20.95 -3.63 -20.63
N ASP A 6 -20.85 -4.10 -21.88
CA ASP A 6 -20.69 -3.22 -23.05
C ASP A 6 -21.90 -2.30 -23.26
N SER A 7 -23.11 -2.80 -22.94
CA SER A 7 -24.33 -1.99 -22.99
C SER A 7 -24.34 -0.90 -21.91
N VAL A 8 -23.95 -1.25 -20.68
CA VAL A 8 -23.91 -0.30 -19.55
C VAL A 8 -22.83 0.77 -19.76
N THR A 9 -21.62 0.39 -20.15
CA THR A 9 -20.52 1.32 -20.41
C THR A 9 -20.79 2.19 -21.64
N GLY A 10 -21.42 1.63 -22.69
CA GLY A 10 -21.87 2.38 -23.85
C GLY A 10 -22.88 3.47 -23.49
N TRP A 11 -23.89 3.15 -22.67
CA TRP A 11 -24.89 4.13 -22.22
C TRP A 11 -24.29 5.24 -21.35
N LEU A 12 -23.36 4.89 -20.45
CA LEU A 12 -22.69 5.86 -19.57
C LEU A 12 -21.77 6.81 -20.35
N THR A 13 -21.15 6.33 -21.43
CA THR A 13 -20.36 7.19 -22.34
C THR A 13 -21.21 8.27 -22.99
N VAL A 14 -22.47 7.95 -23.34
CA VAL A 14 -23.42 8.91 -23.95
C VAL A 14 -24.06 9.83 -22.90
N ASN A 15 -24.15 9.38 -21.63
CA ASN A 15 -24.83 10.10 -20.56
C ASN A 15 -23.91 10.32 -19.35
N PRO A 16 -22.87 11.17 -19.48
CA PRO A 16 -21.85 11.36 -18.46
C PRO A 16 -22.41 11.92 -17.13
N GLN A 17 -23.54 12.63 -17.16
CA GLN A 17 -24.19 13.15 -15.94
C GLN A 17 -24.63 12.04 -14.97
N TRP A 18 -24.84 10.80 -15.46
CA TRP A 18 -25.20 9.67 -14.63
C TRP A 18 -24.00 8.90 -14.09
N LEU A 19 -22.78 9.26 -14.49
CA LEU A 19 -21.58 8.52 -14.12
C LEU A 19 -21.30 8.56 -12.62
N ALA A 20 -21.51 9.71 -11.97
CA ALA A 20 -21.40 9.82 -10.51
C ALA A 20 -22.38 8.88 -9.79
N ALA A 21 -23.63 8.84 -10.27
CA ALA A 21 -24.65 7.93 -9.74
C ALA A 21 -24.28 6.46 -10.01
N ALA A 22 -23.71 6.15 -11.17
CA ALA A 22 -23.25 4.80 -11.50
C ALA A 22 -22.10 4.35 -10.58
N VAL A 23 -21.07 5.19 -10.38
CA VAL A 23 -19.98 4.91 -9.42
C VAL A 23 -20.56 4.62 -8.04
N PHE A 24 -21.47 5.48 -7.56
CA PHE A 24 -22.10 5.33 -6.27
C PHE A 24 -22.92 4.04 -6.15
N ILE A 25 -23.82 3.77 -7.09
CA ILE A 25 -24.70 2.59 -7.06
C ILE A 25 -23.89 1.30 -7.13
N VAL A 26 -22.93 1.24 -8.04
CA VAL A 26 -22.09 0.05 -8.20
C VAL A 26 -21.26 -0.19 -6.94
N ALA A 27 -20.64 0.85 -6.37
CA ALA A 27 -19.87 0.73 -5.13
C ALA A 27 -20.75 0.36 -3.94
N PHE A 28 -21.97 0.91 -3.86
CA PHE A 28 -22.94 0.59 -2.81
C PHE A 28 -23.39 -0.87 -2.89
N VAL A 29 -23.79 -1.33 -4.07
CA VAL A 29 -24.21 -2.72 -4.32
C VAL A 29 -23.08 -3.71 -4.03
N GLU A 30 -21.86 -3.38 -4.42
CA GLU A 30 -20.68 -4.20 -4.17
C GLU A 30 -20.35 -4.37 -2.67
N CYS A 31 -20.70 -3.37 -1.85
CA CYS A 31 -20.52 -3.40 -0.40
C CYS A 31 -21.75 -3.91 0.36
N LEU A 32 -22.91 -3.95 -0.28
CA LEU A 32 -24.16 -4.39 0.31
C LEU A 32 -24.18 -5.92 0.47
N ALA A 33 -24.61 -6.37 1.65
CA ALA A 33 -24.75 -7.79 1.96
C ALA A 33 -25.60 -8.52 0.92
N ILE A 34 -25.13 -9.70 0.51
CA ILE A 34 -25.74 -10.63 -0.46
C ILE A 34 -25.67 -10.09 -1.90
N ALA A 35 -26.03 -8.83 -2.12
CA ALA A 35 -25.97 -8.19 -3.44
C ALA A 35 -24.54 -8.18 -4.01
N GLY A 36 -23.55 -7.81 -3.20
CA GLY A 36 -22.13 -7.79 -3.59
C GLY A 36 -21.47 -9.17 -3.75
N LEU A 37 -22.20 -10.27 -3.48
CA LEU A 37 -21.75 -11.63 -3.82
C LEU A 37 -22.30 -12.10 -5.17
N ILE A 38 -23.49 -11.63 -5.55
CA ILE A 38 -24.18 -12.03 -6.77
C ILE A 38 -23.68 -11.22 -7.95
N VAL A 39 -23.48 -9.92 -7.75
CA VAL A 39 -23.02 -9.01 -8.81
C VAL A 39 -21.49 -9.07 -8.89
N PRO A 40 -20.89 -9.26 -10.08
CA PRO A 40 -19.44 -9.17 -10.27
C PRO A 40 -19.00 -7.70 -10.22
N GLY A 41 -19.16 -7.06 -9.06
CA GLY A 41 -19.02 -5.62 -8.95
C GLY A 41 -17.56 -5.16 -9.03
N THR A 42 -16.56 -6.01 -8.83
CA THR A 42 -15.14 -5.62 -9.01
C THR A 42 -14.83 -5.23 -10.46
N VAL A 43 -15.34 -5.99 -11.43
CA VAL A 43 -15.15 -5.73 -12.87
C VAL A 43 -15.95 -4.50 -13.28
N LEU A 44 -17.18 -4.38 -12.80
CA LEU A 44 -18.04 -3.23 -13.09
C LEU A 44 -17.49 -1.94 -12.46
N LEU A 45 -16.99 -2.00 -11.23
CA LEU A 45 -16.31 -0.88 -10.56
C LEU A 45 -15.10 -0.42 -11.35
N PHE A 46 -14.27 -1.35 -11.80
CA PHE A 46 -13.12 -1.02 -12.61
C PHE A 46 -13.55 -0.32 -13.90
N ALA A 47 -14.56 -0.85 -14.61
CA ALA A 47 -15.06 -0.26 -15.85
C ALA A 47 -15.64 1.15 -15.65
N VAL A 48 -16.48 1.34 -14.63
CA VAL A 48 -17.06 2.67 -14.34
C VAL A 48 -15.98 3.64 -13.84
N ALA A 49 -14.97 3.16 -13.11
CA ALA A 49 -13.82 3.98 -12.71
C ALA A 49 -12.96 4.40 -13.92
N VAL A 50 -12.76 3.53 -14.92
CA VAL A 50 -12.10 3.89 -16.18
C VAL A 50 -12.86 5.00 -16.90
N LEU A 51 -14.19 4.90 -16.99
CA LEU A 51 -15.02 5.96 -17.55
C LEU A 51 -14.96 7.25 -16.72
N ALA A 52 -14.90 7.15 -15.39
CA ALA A 52 -14.73 8.32 -14.52
C ALA A 52 -13.40 9.03 -14.81
N GLY A 53 -12.33 8.26 -14.98
CA GLY A 53 -10.99 8.74 -15.28
C GLY A 53 -10.82 9.35 -16.68
N SER A 54 -11.74 9.12 -17.62
CA SER A 54 -11.64 9.68 -18.97
C SER A 54 -11.91 11.19 -19.05
N GLY A 55 -12.03 11.87 -17.90
CA GLY A 55 -12.26 13.31 -17.76
C GLY A 55 -13.67 13.67 -17.28
N ALA A 56 -14.52 12.69 -16.97
CA ALA A 56 -15.88 12.93 -16.53
C ALA A 56 -15.99 13.22 -15.01
N LEU A 57 -15.12 12.63 -14.19
CA LEU A 57 -15.05 12.89 -12.75
C LEU A 57 -13.59 13.04 -12.31
N SER A 58 -13.35 13.97 -11.39
CA SER A 58 -12.04 14.09 -10.75
C SER A 58 -11.72 12.88 -9.87
N LEU A 59 -10.43 12.69 -9.55
CA LEU A 59 -9.98 11.61 -8.67
C LEU A 59 -10.64 11.72 -7.28
N SER A 60 -10.69 12.94 -6.72
CA SER A 60 -11.26 13.19 -5.40
C SER A 60 -12.75 12.87 -5.35
N GLU A 61 -13.52 13.29 -6.37
CA GLU A 61 -14.95 12.96 -6.47
C GLU A 61 -15.17 11.45 -6.58
N THR A 62 -14.41 10.79 -7.45
CA THR A 62 -14.54 9.33 -7.66
C THR A 62 -14.24 8.57 -6.36
N LEU A 63 -13.15 8.92 -5.67
CA LEU A 63 -12.78 8.30 -4.40
C LEU A 63 -13.78 8.62 -3.28
N LEU A 64 -14.30 9.85 -3.22
CA LEU A 64 -15.29 10.26 -2.23
C LEU A 64 -16.63 9.53 -2.44
N LEU A 65 -17.10 9.43 -3.69
CA LEU A 65 -18.31 8.68 -4.04
C LEU A 65 -18.18 7.21 -3.66
N GLY A 66 -17.06 6.57 -4.01
CA GLY A 66 -16.76 5.20 -3.63
C GLY A 66 -16.69 4.98 -2.13
N PHE A 67 -16.07 5.93 -1.41
CA PHE A 67 -15.98 5.91 0.05
C PHE A 67 -17.35 6.01 0.71
N VAL A 68 -18.14 7.02 0.35
CA VAL A 68 -19.48 7.25 0.92
C VAL A 68 -20.40 6.07 0.58
N ALA A 69 -20.41 5.60 -0.67
CA ALA A 69 -21.17 4.44 -1.08
C ALA A 69 -20.78 3.17 -0.30
N GLY A 70 -19.48 2.95 -0.12
CA GLY A 70 -18.96 1.81 0.64
C GLY A 70 -19.35 1.85 2.12
N VAL A 71 -19.25 3.02 2.76
CA VAL A 71 -19.67 3.23 4.15
C VAL A 71 -21.17 3.02 4.31
N LEU A 72 -21.99 3.57 3.40
CA LEU A 72 -23.44 3.39 3.44
C LEU A 72 -23.83 1.92 3.24
N GLY A 73 -23.20 1.21 2.30
CA GLY A 73 -23.43 -0.22 2.07
C GLY A 73 -23.09 -1.05 3.31
N ASP A 74 -21.97 -0.74 3.97
CA ASP A 74 -21.55 -1.37 5.23
C ASP A 74 -22.56 -1.11 6.36
N ILE A 75 -23.02 0.13 6.52
CA ILE A 75 -24.00 0.52 7.55
C ILE A 75 -25.33 -0.22 7.34
N VAL A 76 -25.84 -0.24 6.11
CA VAL A 76 -27.08 -0.97 5.79
C VAL A 76 -26.91 -2.46 6.10
N SER A 77 -25.78 -3.05 5.69
CA SER A 77 -25.46 -4.45 5.96
C SER A 77 -25.37 -4.75 7.46
N TYR A 78 -24.76 -3.86 8.25
CA TYR A 78 -24.69 -3.96 9.71
C TYR A 78 -26.09 -3.95 10.35
N PHE A 79 -26.97 -3.03 9.93
CA PHE A 79 -28.33 -2.97 10.48
C PHE A 79 -29.20 -4.15 10.05
N ILE A 80 -29.03 -4.68 8.84
CA ILE A 80 -29.64 -5.96 8.44
C ILE A 80 -29.16 -7.06 9.38
N GLY A 81 -27.84 -7.12 9.63
CA GLY A 81 -27.21 -8.00 10.62
C GLY A 81 -27.86 -7.93 11.99
N ARG A 82 -28.01 -6.71 12.50
CA ARG A 82 -28.54 -6.41 13.82
C ARG A 82 -30.04 -6.62 13.94
N HIS A 83 -30.80 -6.43 12.87
CA HIS A 83 -32.26 -6.60 12.90
C HIS A 83 -32.65 -8.08 12.88
N PHE A 84 -32.02 -8.87 12.02
CA PHE A 84 -32.41 -10.27 11.81
C PHE A 84 -31.65 -11.25 12.72
N HIS A 85 -30.49 -10.89 13.28
CA HIS A 85 -29.66 -11.76 14.11
C HIS A 85 -29.52 -13.18 13.49
N GLN A 86 -29.88 -14.25 14.22
CA GLN A 86 -29.79 -15.62 13.70
C GLN A 86 -30.80 -15.94 12.59
N ASN A 87 -31.85 -15.14 12.42
CA ASN A 87 -32.84 -15.33 11.35
C ASN A 87 -32.31 -14.94 9.97
N ILE A 88 -31.13 -14.31 9.87
CA ILE A 88 -30.45 -14.01 8.59
C ILE A 88 -30.27 -15.28 7.75
N ARG A 89 -30.05 -16.42 8.41
CA ARG A 89 -29.89 -17.74 7.77
C ARG A 89 -31.13 -18.20 7.00
N ARG A 90 -32.29 -17.58 7.26
CA ARG A 90 -33.56 -17.88 6.58
C ARG A 90 -33.76 -17.07 5.30
N LEU A 91 -32.93 -16.07 5.02
CA LEU A 91 -33.02 -15.28 3.79
C LEU A 91 -32.77 -16.18 2.57
N PRO A 92 -33.53 -16.01 1.48
CA PRO A 92 -33.53 -16.95 0.35
C PRO A 92 -32.12 -17.17 -0.24
N GLY A 93 -31.28 -16.13 -0.34
CA GLY A 93 -29.90 -16.27 -0.84
C GLY A 93 -28.97 -17.05 0.11
N LEU A 94 -29.07 -16.81 1.42
CA LEU A 94 -28.20 -17.44 2.43
C LEU A 94 -28.67 -18.83 2.85
N ARG A 95 -29.95 -19.15 2.64
CA ARG A 95 -30.51 -20.49 2.84
C ARG A 95 -29.93 -21.49 1.85
N HIS A 96 -29.71 -21.06 0.60
CA HIS A 96 -29.14 -21.92 -0.44
C HIS A 96 -27.61 -22.03 -0.33
N HIS A 97 -26.95 -21.02 0.22
CA HIS A 97 -25.49 -20.97 0.39
C HIS A 97 -25.08 -20.66 1.84
N PRO A 98 -25.31 -21.58 2.80
CA PRO A 98 -24.96 -21.38 4.21
C PRO A 98 -23.44 -21.21 4.44
N GLU A 99 -22.61 -21.66 3.49
CA GLU A 99 -21.17 -21.53 3.54
C GLU A 99 -20.68 -20.07 3.57
N TRP A 100 -21.41 -19.13 2.96
CA TRP A 100 -21.01 -17.72 2.90
C TRP A 100 -21.06 -17.06 4.28
N ILE A 101 -22.12 -17.34 5.04
CA ILE A 101 -22.26 -16.80 6.40
C ILE A 101 -21.36 -17.55 7.38
N ALA A 102 -21.25 -18.89 7.26
CA ALA A 102 -20.40 -19.70 8.13
C ALA A 102 -18.91 -19.31 8.00
N GLY A 103 -18.44 -19.03 6.79
CA GLY A 103 -17.08 -18.56 6.54
C GLY A 103 -16.81 -17.18 7.16
N ALA A 104 -17.76 -16.26 7.02
CA ALA A 104 -17.67 -14.92 7.60
C ALA A 104 -17.73 -14.96 9.13
N GLU A 105 -18.61 -15.78 9.73
CA GLU A 105 -18.69 -16.02 11.18
C GLU A 105 -17.37 -16.58 11.72
N ALA A 106 -16.84 -17.64 11.12
CA ALA A 106 -15.58 -18.26 11.56
C ALA A 106 -14.40 -17.28 11.46
N TYR A 107 -14.38 -16.45 10.40
CA TYR A 107 -13.36 -15.42 10.24
C TYR A 107 -13.50 -14.31 11.27
N PHE A 108 -14.72 -13.85 11.55
CA PHE A 108 -15.01 -12.83 12.55
C PHE A 108 -14.70 -13.33 13.97
N GLN A 109 -15.04 -14.57 14.32
CA GLN A 109 -14.68 -15.16 15.62
C GLN A 109 -13.16 -15.26 15.81
N ARG A 110 -12.42 -15.55 14.73
CA ARG A 110 -10.97 -15.73 14.78
C ARG A 110 -10.18 -14.42 14.86
N TYR A 111 -10.59 -13.41 14.10
CA TYR A 111 -9.85 -12.14 13.96
C TYR A 111 -10.55 -10.97 14.64
N GLY A 112 -11.77 -11.17 15.15
CA GLY A 112 -12.58 -10.17 15.82
C GLY A 112 -12.72 -8.93 14.97
N ILE A 113 -12.43 -7.81 15.59
CA ILE A 113 -12.51 -6.47 15.00
C ILE A 113 -11.60 -6.31 13.77
N ALA A 114 -10.42 -6.93 13.77
CA ALA A 114 -9.48 -6.83 12.65
C ALA A 114 -10.01 -7.48 11.36
N SER A 115 -11.02 -8.36 11.48
CA SER A 115 -11.67 -8.99 10.34
C SER A 115 -12.34 -7.97 9.41
N LEU A 116 -12.93 -6.90 9.94
CA LEU A 116 -13.60 -5.86 9.15
C LEU A 116 -12.61 -5.07 8.29
N LEU A 117 -11.39 -4.87 8.80
CA LEU A 117 -10.35 -4.10 8.13
C LEU A 117 -9.70 -4.92 7.00
N VAL A 118 -9.31 -6.16 7.28
CA VAL A 118 -8.56 -6.99 6.33
C VAL A 118 -9.48 -7.80 5.42
N GLY A 119 -10.58 -8.32 5.97
CA GLY A 119 -11.52 -9.17 5.25
C GLY A 119 -12.26 -8.44 4.13
N ARG A 120 -12.25 -7.10 4.14
CA ARG A 120 -12.78 -6.26 3.05
C ARG A 120 -12.07 -6.47 1.71
N PHE A 121 -10.82 -6.95 1.72
CA PHE A 121 -10.05 -7.26 0.50
C PHE A 121 -10.18 -8.73 0.06
N ILE A 122 -11.00 -9.52 0.76
CA ILE A 122 -11.24 -10.92 0.45
C ILE A 122 -12.64 -11.02 -0.17
N GLY A 123 -12.69 -11.23 -1.50
CA GLY A 123 -13.92 -11.12 -2.31
C GLY A 123 -15.19 -11.71 -1.67
N PRO A 124 -15.24 -13.02 -1.36
CA PRO A 124 -16.45 -13.64 -0.80
C PRO A 124 -16.80 -13.22 0.64
N LEU A 125 -15.84 -12.69 1.40
CA LEU A 125 -16.06 -12.32 2.80
C LEU A 125 -16.48 -10.85 2.95
N ARG A 126 -16.04 -9.98 2.03
CA ARG A 126 -16.21 -8.53 2.10
C ARG A 126 -17.65 -8.08 2.42
N PRO A 127 -18.68 -8.39 1.61
CA PRO A 127 -20.04 -7.89 1.86
C PRO A 127 -20.72 -8.57 3.07
N MET A 128 -20.16 -9.69 3.57
CA MET A 128 -20.74 -10.45 4.69
C MET A 128 -20.27 -9.94 6.06
N LEU A 129 -19.05 -9.42 6.16
CA LEU A 129 -18.46 -9.06 7.44
C LEU A 129 -19.19 -7.95 8.20
N PRO A 130 -19.66 -6.86 7.56
CA PRO A 130 -20.49 -5.86 8.24
C PRO A 130 -21.78 -6.45 8.79
N MET A 131 -22.42 -7.34 8.04
CA MET A 131 -23.64 -8.04 8.46
C MET A 131 -23.38 -8.98 9.64
N VAL A 132 -22.29 -9.74 9.63
CA VAL A 132 -21.89 -10.61 10.76
C VAL A 132 -21.55 -9.78 12.00
N ALA A 133 -20.93 -8.61 11.85
CA ALA A 133 -20.66 -7.71 12.97
C ALA A 133 -21.95 -7.19 13.62
N GLY A 134 -22.97 -6.89 12.82
CA GLY A 134 -24.30 -6.53 13.31
C GLY A 134 -25.00 -7.69 14.00
N MET A 135 -24.92 -8.90 13.44
CA MET A 135 -25.50 -10.12 14.00
C MET A 135 -24.94 -10.47 15.38
N PHE A 136 -23.64 -10.19 15.61
CA PHE A 136 -22.97 -10.35 16.91
C PHE A 136 -23.07 -9.13 17.83
N ASP A 137 -23.99 -8.20 17.58
CA ASP A 137 -24.26 -7.04 18.44
C ASP A 137 -23.04 -6.13 18.69
N MET A 138 -22.09 -6.07 17.76
CA MET A 138 -20.93 -5.18 17.89
C MET A 138 -21.40 -3.73 18.09
N PRO A 139 -20.88 -2.95 19.07
CA PRO A 139 -21.30 -1.56 19.28
C PRO A 139 -21.11 -0.71 18.03
N PHE A 140 -22.17 0.01 17.61
CA PHE A 140 -22.16 0.81 16.38
C PHE A 140 -20.99 1.80 16.27
N PRO A 141 -20.59 2.55 17.32
CA PRO A 141 -19.45 3.47 17.21
C PRO A 141 -18.13 2.76 16.87
N ARG A 142 -17.93 1.56 17.42
CA ARG A 142 -16.74 0.74 17.13
C ARG A 142 -16.77 0.21 15.70
N PHE A 143 -17.93 -0.23 15.24
CA PHE A 143 -18.12 -0.69 13.87
C PHE A 143 -17.87 0.46 12.88
N ALA A 144 -18.52 1.61 13.10
CA ALA A 144 -18.43 2.78 12.22
C ALA A 144 -16.99 3.28 12.09
N ALA A 145 -16.25 3.43 13.19
CA ALA A 145 -14.86 3.89 13.15
C ALA A 145 -13.97 3.01 12.24
N ILE A 146 -14.21 1.71 12.23
CA ILE A 146 -13.39 0.74 11.50
C ILE A 146 -13.86 0.59 10.07
N SER A 147 -15.18 0.60 9.85
CA SER A 147 -15.77 0.65 8.52
C SER A 147 -15.33 1.89 7.76
N LEU A 148 -15.24 3.06 8.41
CA LEU A 148 -14.68 4.27 7.78
C LEU A 148 -13.23 4.03 7.31
N LEU A 149 -12.35 3.53 8.16
CA LEU A 149 -10.97 3.26 7.76
C LEU A 149 -10.87 2.21 6.64
N ALA A 150 -11.66 1.13 6.74
CA ALA A 150 -11.67 0.06 5.75
C ALA A 150 -12.25 0.53 4.40
N ALA A 151 -13.32 1.32 4.41
CA ALA A 151 -13.95 1.87 3.22
C ALA A 151 -13.04 2.87 2.51
N ALA A 152 -12.27 3.69 3.25
CA ALA A 152 -11.29 4.60 2.67
C ALA A 152 -10.19 3.82 1.93
N GLY A 153 -9.59 2.82 2.58
CA GLY A 153 -8.57 1.98 1.95
C GLY A 153 -9.10 1.17 0.76
N TRP A 154 -10.34 0.70 0.85
CA TRP A 154 -11.00 -0.03 -0.23
C TRP A 154 -11.32 0.85 -1.44
N SER A 155 -11.84 2.07 -1.22
CA SER A 155 -12.14 3.03 -2.29
C SER A 155 -10.88 3.31 -3.11
N ILE A 156 -9.76 3.58 -2.43
CA ILE A 156 -8.46 3.77 -3.07
C ILE A 156 -8.03 2.51 -3.83
N ALA A 157 -8.05 1.34 -3.20
CA ALA A 157 -7.55 0.10 -3.81
C ALA A 157 -8.34 -0.34 -5.06
N TYR A 158 -9.66 -0.13 -5.08
CA TYR A 158 -10.52 -0.62 -6.15
C TYR A 158 -10.81 0.42 -7.24
N LEU A 159 -10.90 1.71 -6.89
CA LEU A 159 -11.22 2.76 -7.86
C LEU A 159 -9.97 3.39 -8.48
N LEU A 160 -8.89 3.57 -7.72
CA LEU A 160 -7.68 4.24 -8.23
C LEU A 160 -7.11 3.54 -9.48
N PRO A 161 -6.96 2.20 -9.56
CA PRO A 161 -6.41 1.57 -10.76
C PRO A 161 -7.26 1.78 -12.01
N GLY A 162 -8.59 1.72 -11.87
CA GLY A 162 -9.51 1.95 -12.98
C GLY A 162 -9.50 3.42 -13.42
N TRP A 163 -9.62 4.34 -12.47
CA TRP A 163 -9.59 5.77 -12.75
C TRP A 163 -8.24 6.20 -13.36
N ALA A 164 -7.11 5.70 -12.83
CA ALA A 164 -5.78 5.96 -13.39
C ALA A 164 -5.64 5.42 -14.81
N THR A 165 -6.24 4.26 -15.12
CA THR A 165 -6.28 3.70 -16.47
C THR A 165 -7.09 4.61 -17.41
N GLY A 166 -8.25 5.11 -16.97
CA GLY A 166 -9.04 6.06 -17.75
C GLY A 166 -8.30 7.36 -18.06
N ALA A 167 -7.64 7.92 -17.05
CA ALA A 167 -6.83 9.13 -17.20
C ALA A 167 -5.60 8.89 -18.10
N ALA A 168 -4.95 7.74 -17.97
CA ALA A 168 -3.83 7.32 -18.81
C ALA A 168 -4.21 7.20 -20.29
N ILE A 169 -5.43 6.74 -20.61
CA ILE A 169 -5.90 6.63 -22.01
C ILE A 169 -6.11 8.02 -22.64
N ARG A 170 -6.46 9.04 -21.84
CA ARG A 170 -6.69 10.40 -22.34
C ARG A 170 -5.39 11.17 -22.56
N LEU A 171 -4.41 10.96 -21.70
CA LEU A 171 -3.14 11.67 -21.77
C LEU A 171 -2.30 11.17 -22.96
N PRO A 172 -1.51 12.04 -23.62
CA PRO A 172 -0.60 11.64 -24.69
C PRO A 172 0.58 10.85 -24.10
N LEU A 173 0.31 9.63 -23.65
CA LEU A 173 1.31 8.74 -23.09
C LEU A 173 2.21 8.19 -24.21
N PRO A 174 3.51 7.96 -23.93
CA PRO A 174 4.38 7.37 -24.93
C PRO A 174 3.94 5.93 -25.27
N GLU A 175 4.12 5.51 -26.52
CA GLU A 175 3.60 4.23 -27.05
C GLU A 175 4.05 2.99 -26.23
N GLY A 176 5.22 3.06 -25.60
CA GLY A 176 5.78 1.99 -24.76
C GLY A 176 5.22 1.88 -23.34
N PHE A 177 4.35 2.80 -22.90
CA PHE A 177 3.92 2.89 -21.50
C PHE A 177 3.29 1.60 -20.96
N TRP A 178 2.29 1.04 -21.67
CA TRP A 178 1.55 -0.12 -21.20
C TRP A 178 2.39 -1.41 -21.11
N PRO A 179 3.21 -1.76 -22.13
CA PRO A 179 4.16 -2.86 -22.02
C PRO A 179 5.14 -2.70 -20.85
N GLU A 180 5.75 -1.52 -20.70
CA GLU A 180 6.72 -1.26 -19.64
C GLU A 180 6.08 -1.35 -18.25
N ALA A 181 4.90 -0.75 -18.08
CA ALA A 181 4.10 -0.85 -16.86
C ALA A 181 3.76 -2.30 -16.52
N GLY A 182 3.37 -3.09 -17.53
CA GLY A 182 3.06 -4.52 -17.38
C GLY A 182 4.26 -5.34 -16.93
N ILE A 183 5.44 -5.10 -17.50
CA ILE A 183 6.69 -5.78 -17.12
C ILE A 183 7.06 -5.44 -15.68
N VAL A 184 7.04 -4.16 -15.32
CA VAL A 184 7.39 -3.71 -13.96
C VAL A 184 6.39 -4.26 -12.94
N ALA A 185 5.08 -4.09 -13.17
CA ALA A 185 4.04 -4.59 -12.28
C ALA A 185 4.11 -6.13 -12.15
N GLY A 186 4.29 -6.84 -13.26
CA GLY A 186 4.46 -8.29 -13.29
C GLY A 186 5.65 -8.75 -12.46
N SER A 187 6.81 -8.10 -12.59
CA SER A 187 8.00 -8.43 -11.81
C SER A 187 7.78 -8.26 -10.29
N ILE A 188 7.11 -7.18 -9.88
CA ILE A 188 6.79 -6.91 -8.46
C ILE A 188 5.79 -7.94 -7.95
N VAL A 189 4.73 -8.25 -8.71
CA VAL A 189 3.72 -9.25 -8.33
C VAL A 189 4.35 -10.63 -8.18
N VAL A 190 5.22 -11.03 -9.11
CA VAL A 190 5.95 -12.30 -9.03
C VAL A 190 6.87 -12.31 -7.79
N MET A 191 7.59 -11.22 -7.52
CA MET A 191 8.42 -11.11 -6.32
C MET A 191 7.61 -11.20 -5.03
N VAL A 192 6.54 -10.42 -4.88
CA VAL A 192 5.69 -10.43 -3.67
C VAL A 192 5.01 -11.78 -3.52
N GLY A 193 4.50 -12.36 -4.60
CA GLY A 193 3.85 -13.68 -4.60
C GLY A 193 4.81 -14.80 -4.19
N LEU A 194 6.01 -14.85 -4.77
CA LEU A 194 7.05 -15.83 -4.41
C LEU A 194 7.59 -15.60 -2.99
N SER A 195 7.73 -14.35 -2.55
CA SER A 195 8.12 -14.01 -1.17
C SER A 195 7.06 -14.47 -0.16
N ALA A 196 5.78 -14.22 -0.45
CA ALA A 196 4.68 -14.63 0.42
C ALA A 196 4.54 -16.15 0.46
N THR A 197 4.56 -16.82 -0.69
CA THR A 197 4.44 -18.29 -0.78
C THR A 197 5.64 -18.99 -0.14
N SER A 198 6.86 -18.53 -0.38
CA SER A 198 8.06 -19.10 0.23
C SER A 198 8.07 -18.96 1.77
N SER A 199 7.62 -17.81 2.27
CA SER A 199 7.45 -17.54 3.70
C SER A 199 6.34 -18.39 4.33
N LEU A 200 5.19 -18.52 3.65
CA LEU A 200 4.05 -19.32 4.11
C LEU A 200 4.38 -20.82 4.16
N ARG A 201 5.08 -21.33 3.15
CA ARG A 201 5.54 -22.72 3.07
C ARG A 201 6.78 -23.03 3.92
N ARG A 202 7.30 -22.02 4.66
CA ARG A 202 8.46 -22.14 5.56
C ARG A 202 9.70 -22.74 4.87
N HIS A 203 9.95 -22.39 3.62
CA HIS A 203 11.16 -22.85 2.94
C HIS A 203 12.40 -22.32 3.64
N ARG A 204 13.38 -23.20 3.91
CA ARG A 204 14.66 -22.85 4.56
C ARG A 204 15.42 -21.75 3.83
N ASN A 205 15.26 -21.68 2.50
CA ASN A 205 15.95 -20.75 1.62
C ASN A 205 15.09 -19.53 1.24
N ALA A 206 13.95 -19.30 1.88
CA ALA A 206 13.04 -18.22 1.51
C ALA A 206 13.73 -16.85 1.50
N THR A 207 14.53 -16.52 2.52
CA THR A 207 15.26 -15.25 2.58
C THR A 207 16.28 -15.10 1.46
N MET A 208 16.98 -16.18 1.09
CA MET A 208 17.95 -16.18 0.00
C MET A 208 17.27 -15.98 -1.36
N LEU A 209 16.12 -16.61 -1.58
CA LEU A 209 15.31 -16.41 -2.79
C LEU A 209 14.83 -14.96 -2.88
N ILE A 210 14.35 -14.38 -1.78
CA ILE A 210 13.94 -12.96 -1.73
C ILE A 210 15.11 -12.04 -2.05
N THR A 211 16.30 -12.29 -1.48
CA THR A 211 17.52 -11.55 -1.82
C THR A 211 17.83 -11.65 -3.31
N ALA A 212 17.88 -12.87 -3.86
CA ALA A 212 18.23 -13.09 -5.26
C ALA A 212 17.22 -12.42 -6.21
N MET A 213 15.93 -12.52 -5.94
CA MET A 213 14.89 -11.88 -6.74
C MET A 213 14.95 -10.35 -6.66
N SER A 214 15.08 -9.80 -5.45
CA SER A 214 15.20 -8.34 -5.26
C SER A 214 16.44 -7.80 -5.97
N PHE A 215 17.55 -8.56 -5.93
CA PHE A 215 18.76 -8.24 -6.66
C PHE A 215 18.57 -8.31 -8.18
N LEU A 216 17.91 -9.34 -8.71
CA LEU A 216 17.64 -9.48 -10.15
C LEU A 216 16.76 -8.33 -10.66
N ILE A 217 15.72 -7.94 -9.92
CA ILE A 217 14.87 -6.79 -10.28
C ILE A 217 15.68 -5.50 -10.19
N LEU A 218 16.48 -5.31 -9.13
CA LEU A 218 17.34 -4.14 -8.99
C LEU A 218 18.35 -4.01 -10.13
N ALA A 219 19.01 -5.12 -10.49
CA ALA A 219 19.95 -5.16 -11.61
C ALA A 219 19.23 -4.90 -12.95
N GLY A 220 18.05 -5.49 -13.14
CA GLY A 220 17.19 -5.24 -14.30
C GLY A 220 16.78 -3.77 -14.41
N LEU A 221 16.47 -3.09 -13.31
CA LEU A 221 16.18 -1.66 -13.29
C LEU A 221 17.43 -0.83 -13.60
N PHE A 222 18.58 -1.16 -13.03
CA PHE A 222 19.83 -0.44 -13.29
C PHE A 222 20.32 -0.54 -14.74
N ILE A 223 20.09 -1.68 -15.40
CA ILE A 223 20.44 -1.88 -16.81
C ILE A 223 19.33 -1.33 -17.72
N GLY A 224 18.08 -1.53 -17.32
CA GLY A 224 16.90 -1.30 -18.13
C GLY A 224 16.26 0.07 -18.01
N TYR A 225 16.64 0.92 -17.04
CA TYR A 225 15.99 2.24 -16.86
C TYR A 225 15.95 3.12 -18.13
N PRO A 226 16.94 3.11 -19.06
CA PRO A 226 16.83 3.89 -20.29
C PRO A 226 15.71 3.42 -21.22
N HIS A 227 15.29 2.16 -21.08
CA HIS A 227 14.18 1.53 -21.81
C HIS A 227 12.86 1.60 -21.04
N LEU A 228 12.84 2.26 -19.87
CA LEU A 228 11.64 2.45 -19.04
C LEU A 228 11.21 3.93 -19.00
N THR A 229 11.64 4.71 -19.99
CA THR A 229 11.36 6.15 -20.07
C THR A 229 9.90 6.43 -20.34
N ALA A 230 9.20 5.57 -21.10
CA ALA A 230 7.78 5.74 -21.35
C ALA A 230 6.96 5.57 -20.07
N LEU A 231 7.29 4.58 -19.25
CA LEU A 231 6.72 4.38 -17.92
C LEU A 231 6.98 5.59 -17.02
N ASP A 232 8.22 6.02 -16.92
CA ASP A 232 8.62 7.10 -16.03
C ASP A 232 7.94 8.42 -16.38
N GLN A 233 7.94 8.78 -17.67
CA GLN A 233 7.26 9.98 -18.16
C GLN A 233 5.74 9.84 -18.02
N GLY A 234 5.17 8.70 -18.41
CA GLY A 234 3.72 8.52 -18.40
C GLY A 234 3.12 8.55 -16.99
N VAL A 235 3.77 7.90 -16.02
CA VAL A 235 3.35 8.02 -14.62
C VAL A 235 3.55 9.45 -14.11
N MET A 236 4.65 10.12 -14.49
CA MET A 236 4.87 11.50 -14.07
C MET A 236 3.78 12.43 -14.62
N THR A 237 3.44 12.35 -15.90
CA THR A 237 2.35 13.13 -16.52
C THR A 237 1.02 12.87 -15.82
N LEU A 238 0.69 11.60 -15.57
CA LEU A 238 -0.55 11.22 -14.88
C LEU A 238 -0.63 11.84 -13.48
N VAL A 239 0.48 11.81 -12.74
CA VAL A 239 0.55 12.28 -11.37
C VAL A 239 0.56 13.81 -11.29
N GLN A 240 1.31 14.49 -12.16
CA GLN A 240 1.40 15.94 -12.18
C GLN A 240 0.09 16.61 -12.61
N GLU A 241 -0.64 16.03 -13.58
CA GLU A 241 -1.93 16.56 -14.05
C GLU A 241 -3.01 16.60 -12.96
N HIS A 242 -2.90 15.71 -11.96
CA HIS A 242 -3.92 15.51 -10.92
C HIS A 242 -3.46 15.96 -9.53
N ARG A 243 -2.49 16.87 -9.48
CA ARG A 243 -2.09 17.49 -8.23
C ARG A 243 -3.20 18.37 -7.67
N SER A 244 -3.26 18.44 -6.34
CA SER A 244 -4.16 19.35 -5.64
C SER A 244 -3.48 19.91 -4.39
N PRO A 245 -3.86 21.11 -3.93
CA PRO A 245 -3.25 21.72 -2.74
C PRO A 245 -3.29 20.82 -1.51
N LEU A 246 -4.41 20.15 -1.27
CA LEU A 246 -4.56 19.22 -0.14
C LEU A 246 -3.59 18.03 -0.23
N LEU A 247 -3.44 17.43 -1.41
CA LEU A 247 -2.54 16.30 -1.62
C LEU A 247 -1.06 16.73 -1.54
N ASP A 248 -0.75 17.98 -1.91
CA ASP A 248 0.58 18.56 -1.74
C ASP A 248 0.97 18.62 -0.25
N GLU A 249 0.10 19.12 0.63
CA GLU A 249 0.38 19.16 2.08
C GLU A 249 0.61 17.76 2.67
N VAL A 250 -0.20 16.79 2.24
CA VAL A 250 -0.09 15.39 2.65
C VAL A 250 1.24 14.80 2.17
N ALA A 251 1.60 15.00 0.90
CA ALA A 251 2.84 14.50 0.32
C ALA A 251 4.08 15.12 0.99
N VAL A 252 4.04 16.42 1.30
CA VAL A 252 5.10 17.12 2.04
C VAL A 252 5.25 16.54 3.45
N THR A 253 4.14 16.31 4.15
CA THR A 253 4.16 15.72 5.49
C THR A 253 4.84 14.34 5.47
N PHE A 254 4.49 13.48 4.49
CA PHE A 254 5.13 12.18 4.36
C PHE A 254 6.60 12.28 3.98
N THR A 255 6.97 13.18 3.06
CA THR A 255 8.36 13.26 2.60
C THR A 255 9.33 13.74 3.69
N LEU A 256 8.87 14.56 4.64
CA LEU A 256 9.72 15.04 5.74
C LEU A 256 10.24 13.90 6.60
N ILE A 257 9.45 12.85 6.78
CA ILE A 257 9.85 11.66 7.53
C ILE A 257 11.04 10.99 6.81
N GLY A 258 10.97 10.92 5.48
CA GLY A 258 11.95 10.27 4.61
C GLY A 258 13.27 11.02 4.42
N GLU A 259 13.42 12.23 4.96
CA GLU A 259 14.68 12.98 4.81
C GLU A 259 15.87 12.21 5.39
N PHE A 260 17.02 12.31 4.72
CA PHE A 260 18.23 11.56 5.08
C PHE A 260 18.63 11.75 6.55
N ARG A 261 18.60 13.00 7.06
CA ARG A 261 18.94 13.31 8.45
C ARG A 261 17.97 12.64 9.43
N ASN A 262 16.67 12.68 9.13
CA ASN A 262 15.64 12.12 9.99
C ASN A 262 15.73 10.58 9.98
N MET A 263 15.89 9.98 8.81
CA MET A 263 16.12 8.53 8.66
C MET A 263 17.39 8.06 9.38
N LEU A 264 18.47 8.84 9.36
CA LEU A 264 19.69 8.55 10.11
C LEU A 264 19.43 8.59 11.62
N LEU A 265 18.67 9.56 12.11
CA LEU A 265 18.30 9.64 13.53
C LEU A 265 17.39 8.50 13.97
N PHE A 266 16.39 8.12 13.16
CA PHE A 266 15.57 6.93 13.42
C PHE A 266 16.41 5.65 13.45
N SER A 267 17.36 5.53 12.52
CA SER A 267 18.27 4.37 12.40
C SER A 267 19.22 4.26 13.58
N ALA A 268 19.82 5.39 13.99
CA ALA A 268 20.70 5.49 15.14
C ALA A 268 19.94 5.21 16.44
N LEU A 269 18.73 5.75 16.59
CA LEU A 269 17.87 5.50 17.74
C LEU A 269 17.51 4.01 17.83
N LEU A 270 16.99 3.39 16.77
CA LEU A 270 16.64 1.97 16.78
C LEU A 270 17.86 1.10 17.13
N THR A 271 18.99 1.32 16.46
CA THR A 271 20.20 0.51 16.68
C THR A 271 20.76 0.74 18.09
N GLY A 272 20.81 2.00 18.55
CA GLY A 272 21.27 2.36 19.88
C GLY A 272 20.42 1.75 20.99
N LEU A 273 19.09 1.78 20.87
CA LEU A 273 18.18 1.17 21.83
C LEU A 273 18.33 -0.36 21.87
N LEU A 274 18.55 -1.01 20.73
CA LEU A 274 18.84 -2.44 20.68
C LEU A 274 20.18 -2.79 21.35
N LEU A 275 21.22 -1.95 21.17
CA LEU A 275 22.50 -2.12 21.86
C LEU A 275 22.36 -1.90 23.38
N LEU A 276 21.67 -0.85 23.82
CA LEU A 276 21.41 -0.54 25.23
C LEU A 276 20.63 -1.65 25.94
N THR A 277 19.67 -2.26 25.24
CA THR A 277 18.89 -3.42 25.75
C THR A 277 19.60 -4.77 25.56
N ARG A 278 20.89 -4.75 25.21
CA ARG A 278 21.77 -5.91 25.01
C ARG A 278 21.26 -6.91 23.95
N GLN A 279 20.47 -6.44 22.99
CA GLN A 279 19.95 -7.21 21.85
C GLN A 279 20.95 -7.20 20.68
N TRP A 280 22.17 -7.68 20.91
CA TRP A 280 23.31 -7.55 19.98
C TRP A 280 23.02 -8.10 18.58
N ARG A 281 22.39 -9.27 18.47
CA ARG A 281 22.11 -9.90 17.18
C ARG A 281 21.08 -9.13 16.37
N GLN A 282 20.05 -8.60 17.04
CA GLN A 282 19.03 -7.76 16.42
C GLN A 282 19.61 -6.39 16.05
N ALA A 283 20.51 -5.85 16.87
CA ALA A 283 21.25 -4.63 16.56
C ALA A 283 22.17 -4.79 15.35
N ILE A 284 22.89 -5.91 15.22
CA ILE A 284 23.72 -6.22 14.04
C ILE A 284 22.84 -6.36 12.80
N PHE A 285 21.71 -7.06 12.88
CA PHE A 285 20.77 -7.17 11.76
C PHE A 285 20.22 -5.80 11.34
N ALA A 286 19.72 -5.00 12.28
CA ALA A 286 19.16 -3.68 12.00
C ALA A 286 20.24 -2.71 11.49
N GLY A 287 21.36 -2.61 12.21
CA GLY A 287 22.48 -1.74 11.87
C GLY A 287 23.10 -2.07 10.52
N SER A 288 23.34 -3.35 10.22
CA SER A 288 23.84 -3.75 8.89
C SER A 288 22.85 -3.44 7.78
N THR A 289 21.55 -3.72 7.98
CA THR A 289 20.51 -3.41 6.98
C THR A 289 20.48 -1.92 6.65
N LEU A 290 20.48 -1.07 7.67
CA LEU A 290 20.39 0.37 7.54
C LEU A 290 21.67 0.96 6.94
N LEU A 291 22.84 0.54 7.45
CA LEU A 291 24.14 1.02 6.99
C LEU A 291 24.43 0.61 5.54
N PHE A 292 24.28 -0.67 5.20
CA PHE A 292 24.56 -1.13 3.84
C PHE A 292 23.56 -0.59 2.82
N THR A 293 22.31 -0.32 3.21
CA THR A 293 21.36 0.36 2.32
C THR A 293 21.80 1.80 2.07
N ALA A 294 22.23 2.53 3.10
CA ALA A 294 22.72 3.89 2.95
C ALA A 294 23.99 3.96 2.08
N LEU A 295 24.97 3.08 2.34
CA LEU A 295 26.19 2.99 1.54
C LEU A 295 25.90 2.57 0.09
N GLY A 296 25.05 1.56 -0.11
CA GLY A 296 24.63 1.10 -1.43
C GLY A 296 23.91 2.18 -2.23
N ASN A 297 23.03 2.95 -1.57
CA ASN A 297 22.36 4.09 -2.21
C ASN A 297 23.38 5.12 -2.66
N THR A 298 24.27 5.59 -1.77
CA THR A 298 25.29 6.59 -2.10
C THR A 298 26.21 6.11 -3.22
N ALA A 299 26.70 4.88 -3.15
CA ALA A 299 27.61 4.33 -4.16
C ALA A 299 26.96 4.23 -5.55
N THR A 300 25.77 3.64 -5.62
CA THR A 300 25.03 3.51 -6.90
C THR A 300 24.62 4.87 -7.47
N LYS A 301 24.33 5.83 -6.59
CA LYS A 301 23.95 7.19 -6.97
C LYS A 301 25.08 7.96 -7.64
N HIS A 302 26.31 7.81 -7.17
CA HIS A 302 27.49 8.36 -7.85
C HIS A 302 27.84 7.60 -9.13
N PHE A 303 27.51 6.32 -9.22
CA PHE A 303 27.79 5.49 -10.40
C PHE A 303 26.88 5.82 -11.59
N PHE A 304 25.56 5.90 -11.38
CA PHE A 304 24.61 6.14 -12.47
C PHE A 304 24.48 7.62 -12.85
N ALA A 305 24.70 8.53 -11.90
CA ALA A 305 24.63 9.97 -12.12
C ALA A 305 23.35 10.44 -12.84
N ARG A 306 22.22 9.74 -12.62
CA ARG A 306 20.96 10.01 -13.33
C ARG A 306 20.39 11.37 -12.95
N VAL A 307 19.90 12.11 -13.94
CA VAL A 307 19.26 13.42 -13.78
C VAL A 307 17.84 13.26 -13.19
N ARG A 308 17.42 14.25 -12.40
CA ARG A 308 16.07 14.30 -11.79
C ARG A 308 15.02 14.81 -12.78
N PRO A 309 13.72 14.59 -12.51
CA PRO A 309 12.67 15.30 -13.24
C PRO A 309 12.78 16.82 -13.01
N GLU A 310 12.57 17.62 -14.06
CA GLU A 310 12.67 19.09 -14.05
C GLU A 310 11.37 19.77 -13.56
N VAL A 311 10.72 19.19 -12.55
CA VAL A 311 9.42 19.70 -12.07
C VAL A 311 9.59 20.68 -10.91
N LEU A 312 10.65 20.55 -10.10
CA LEU A 312 10.88 21.38 -8.91
C LEU A 312 11.46 22.76 -9.25
N SER A 313 10.92 23.80 -8.61
CA SER A 313 11.37 25.19 -8.74
C SER A 313 12.78 25.43 -8.18
N ASP A 314 13.18 24.68 -7.14
CA ASP A 314 14.55 24.65 -6.61
C ASP A 314 15.21 23.29 -6.90
N PRO A 315 16.19 23.23 -7.84
CA PRO A 315 16.80 21.97 -8.25
C PRO A 315 17.59 21.32 -7.10
N LEU A 316 17.22 20.09 -6.73
CA LEU A 316 18.01 19.28 -5.81
C LEU A 316 19.35 18.92 -6.46
N THR A 317 20.47 19.33 -5.86
CA THR A 317 21.85 19.17 -6.40
C THR A 317 22.39 17.74 -6.43
N SER A 318 21.62 16.75 -5.96
CA SER A 318 22.03 15.33 -5.89
C SER A 318 21.32 14.51 -6.96
N TYR A 319 21.97 13.47 -7.50
CA TYR A 319 21.41 12.57 -8.52
C TYR A 319 20.07 11.91 -8.12
N SER A 320 19.36 11.34 -9.09
CA SER A 320 18.01 10.81 -8.90
C SER A 320 17.99 9.34 -8.49
N MET A 321 18.80 8.49 -9.13
CA MET A 321 18.75 7.03 -8.97
C MET A 321 19.82 6.50 -8.01
N PRO A 322 19.51 5.58 -7.08
CA PRO A 322 18.18 5.25 -6.55
C PRO A 322 17.70 6.29 -5.52
N SER A 323 16.38 6.34 -5.31
CA SER A 323 15.79 7.28 -4.34
C SER A 323 16.19 6.95 -2.90
N GLY A 324 16.88 7.89 -2.25
CA GLY A 324 17.32 7.76 -0.85
C GLY A 324 16.17 7.75 0.17
N HIS A 325 15.10 8.50 -0.11
CA HIS A 325 13.89 8.47 0.73
C HIS A 325 13.20 7.10 0.67
N ALA A 326 13.12 6.52 -0.53
CA ALA A 326 12.56 5.19 -0.72
C ALA A 326 13.45 4.13 -0.06
N SER A 327 14.74 4.08 -0.37
CA SER A 327 15.62 3.05 0.21
C SER A 327 15.74 3.15 1.73
N GLY A 328 15.84 4.36 2.28
CA GLY A 328 15.93 4.56 3.73
C GLY A 328 14.66 4.13 4.47
N SER A 329 13.50 4.57 3.99
CA SER A 329 12.21 4.22 4.60
C SER A 329 11.91 2.73 4.50
N PHE A 330 12.10 2.11 3.33
CA PHE A 330 11.94 0.66 3.18
C PHE A 330 12.91 -0.11 4.07
N ALA A 331 14.17 0.31 4.20
CA ALA A 331 15.13 -0.39 5.07
C ALA A 331 14.71 -0.34 6.55
N LEU A 332 14.29 0.82 7.04
CA LEU A 332 13.82 0.99 8.43
C LEU A 332 12.56 0.19 8.71
N PHE A 333 11.52 0.36 7.89
CA PHE A 333 10.24 -0.28 8.16
C PHE A 333 10.23 -1.78 7.89
N LEU A 334 10.97 -2.27 6.88
CA LEU A 334 11.16 -3.71 6.70
C LEU A 334 11.94 -4.32 7.87
N THR A 335 12.96 -3.63 8.39
CA THR A 335 13.69 -4.08 9.59
C THR A 335 12.76 -4.21 10.79
N LEU A 336 11.95 -3.19 11.07
CA LEU A 336 10.95 -3.21 12.15
C LEU A 336 9.93 -4.35 11.95
N ALA A 337 9.41 -4.50 10.73
CA ALA A 337 8.46 -5.55 10.40
C ALA A 337 9.03 -6.97 10.57
N VAL A 338 10.27 -7.18 10.14
CA VAL A 338 10.97 -8.47 10.29
C VAL A 338 11.17 -8.80 11.77
N LEU A 339 11.60 -7.82 12.57
CA LEU A 339 11.78 -7.95 14.02
C LEU A 339 10.45 -8.24 14.73
N ALA A 340 9.37 -7.53 14.36
CA ALA A 340 8.03 -7.72 14.93
C ALA A 340 7.42 -9.09 14.59
N GLY A 341 7.68 -9.58 13.38
CA GLY A 341 7.22 -10.91 12.93
C GLY A 341 8.00 -12.08 13.55
N ARG A 342 9.13 -11.87 14.23
CA ARG A 342 9.89 -12.98 14.85
C ARG A 342 9.05 -13.66 15.93
N GLY A 343 9.15 -15.00 16.00
CA GLY A 343 8.37 -15.82 16.94
C GLY A 343 6.90 -16.02 16.58
N GLN A 344 6.39 -15.32 15.56
CA GLN A 344 4.98 -15.41 15.16
C GLN A 344 4.74 -16.43 14.03
N PRO A 345 3.49 -16.91 13.85
CA PRO A 345 3.15 -17.77 12.72
C PRO A 345 3.35 -17.06 11.37
N PRO A 346 3.57 -17.81 10.26
CA PRO A 346 3.85 -17.22 8.94
C PRO A 346 2.85 -16.17 8.45
N ARG A 347 1.56 -16.35 8.77
CA ARG A 347 0.51 -15.39 8.41
C ARG A 347 0.72 -14.02 9.06
N MET A 348 1.03 -14.00 10.36
CA MET A 348 1.27 -12.74 11.07
C MET A 348 2.60 -12.10 10.65
N ARG A 349 3.61 -12.90 10.31
CA ARG A 349 4.86 -12.37 9.70
C ARG A 349 4.57 -11.57 8.44
N LEU A 350 3.72 -12.10 7.57
CA LEU A 350 3.30 -11.41 6.35
C LEU A 350 2.51 -10.14 6.70
N THR A 351 1.62 -10.18 7.69
CA THR A 351 0.91 -9.00 8.17
C THR A 351 1.87 -7.89 8.63
N TRP A 352 2.90 -8.21 9.41
CA TRP A 352 3.89 -7.20 9.82
C TRP A 352 4.68 -6.63 8.64
N LEU A 353 5.07 -7.47 7.67
CA LEU A 353 5.72 -7.00 6.44
C LEU A 353 4.83 -6.04 5.66
N LEU A 354 3.54 -6.38 5.48
CA LEU A 354 2.56 -5.50 4.84
C LEU A 354 2.42 -4.18 5.61
N LEU A 355 2.26 -4.23 6.94
CA LEU A 355 2.15 -3.03 7.78
C LEU A 355 3.41 -2.15 7.73
N GLY A 356 4.60 -2.76 7.64
CA GLY A 356 5.85 -2.02 7.46
C GLY A 356 5.99 -1.40 6.07
N CYS A 357 5.51 -2.08 5.02
CA CYS A 357 5.55 -1.54 3.66
C CYS A 357 4.62 -0.32 3.48
N LEU A 358 3.50 -0.21 4.22
CA LEU A 358 2.57 0.90 4.08
C LEU A 358 3.19 2.30 4.27
N PRO A 359 3.85 2.63 5.41
CA PRO A 359 4.48 3.93 5.58
C PRO A 359 5.68 4.13 4.64
N ALA A 360 6.43 3.06 4.31
CA ALA A 360 7.52 3.14 3.33
C ALA A 360 7.00 3.50 1.93
N LEU A 361 5.89 2.89 1.49
CA LEU A 361 5.21 3.21 0.24
C LEU A 361 4.65 4.64 0.23
N ALA A 362 4.08 5.11 1.33
CA ALA A 362 3.59 6.49 1.42
C ALA A 362 4.71 7.52 1.22
N ILE A 363 5.87 7.30 1.86
CA ILE A 363 7.06 8.15 1.69
C ILE A 363 7.63 8.04 0.27
N ALA A 364 7.66 6.83 -0.29
CA ALA A 364 8.15 6.57 -1.64
C ALA A 364 7.29 7.25 -2.72
N LEU A 365 5.97 7.09 -2.64
CA LEU A 365 4.99 7.67 -3.56
C LEU A 365 4.94 9.20 -3.45
N SER A 366 5.15 9.77 -2.25
CA SER A 366 5.21 11.23 -2.12
C SER A 366 6.36 11.85 -2.93
N ARG A 367 7.47 11.12 -3.15
CA ARG A 367 8.57 11.61 -4.01
C ARG A 367 8.24 11.62 -5.50
N VAL A 368 7.42 10.67 -5.96
CA VAL A 368 6.91 10.66 -7.34
C VAL A 368 5.88 11.79 -7.49
N TYR A 369 4.99 11.93 -6.51
CA TYR A 369 3.97 12.98 -6.48
C TYR A 369 4.55 14.40 -6.53
N LEU A 370 5.56 14.68 -5.69
CA LEU A 370 6.26 15.96 -5.67
C LEU A 370 7.20 16.17 -6.88
N GLY A 371 7.23 15.25 -7.85
CA GLY A 371 8.09 15.37 -9.04
C GLY A 371 9.59 15.29 -8.75
N ALA A 372 9.99 14.78 -7.59
CA ALA A 372 11.38 14.81 -7.15
C ALA A 372 12.21 13.61 -7.60
N HIS A 373 11.55 12.51 -7.96
CA HIS A 373 12.15 11.25 -8.41
C HIS A 373 11.28 10.57 -9.46
N TRP A 374 11.91 9.86 -10.38
CA TRP A 374 11.22 8.99 -11.31
C TRP A 374 10.63 7.77 -10.58
N PRO A 375 9.50 7.21 -11.03
CA PRO A 375 8.94 5.97 -10.50
C PRO A 375 9.96 4.83 -10.41
N THR A 376 10.80 4.66 -11.44
CA THR A 376 11.87 3.64 -11.44
C THR A 376 12.95 3.91 -10.39
N ASP A 377 13.28 5.17 -10.06
CA ASP A 377 14.24 5.50 -8.99
C ASP A 377 13.73 5.06 -7.62
N VAL A 378 12.43 5.24 -7.40
CA VAL A 378 11.74 4.87 -6.17
C VAL A 378 11.67 3.35 -6.05
N LEU A 379 11.34 2.65 -7.14
CA LEU A 379 11.34 1.20 -7.18
C LEU A 379 12.75 0.62 -6.96
N ALA A 380 13.78 1.19 -7.59
CA ALA A 380 15.18 0.79 -7.37
C ALA A 380 15.59 0.98 -5.90
N GLY A 381 15.17 2.09 -5.27
CA GLY A 381 15.38 2.31 -3.83
C GLY A 381 14.71 1.25 -2.96
N ALA A 382 13.46 0.89 -3.25
CA ALA A 382 12.74 -0.16 -2.54
C ALA A 382 13.39 -1.54 -2.71
N MET A 383 13.82 -1.89 -3.93
CA MET A 383 14.47 -3.17 -4.24
C MET A 383 15.86 -3.28 -3.60
N LEU A 384 16.61 -2.18 -3.56
CA LEU A 384 17.89 -2.12 -2.83
C LEU A 384 17.67 -2.42 -1.34
N ALA A 385 16.72 -1.75 -0.70
CA ALA A 385 16.40 -1.96 0.71
C ALA A 385 15.91 -3.39 0.99
N ALA A 386 15.03 -3.93 0.14
CA ALA A 386 14.53 -5.30 0.26
C ALA A 386 15.67 -6.33 0.11
N CYS A 387 16.54 -6.15 -0.88
CA CYS A 387 17.70 -6.99 -1.12
C CYS A 387 18.65 -7.00 0.08
N VAL A 388 19.05 -5.81 0.56
CA VAL A 388 19.95 -5.66 1.70
C VAL A 388 19.32 -6.21 2.97
N CYS A 389 18.06 -5.91 3.25
CA CYS A 389 17.34 -6.43 4.42
C CYS A 389 17.29 -7.96 4.42
N ALA A 390 16.93 -8.57 3.29
CA ALA A 390 16.88 -10.01 3.15
C ALA A 390 18.28 -10.66 3.27
N ALA A 391 19.32 -10.03 2.70
CA ALA A 391 20.70 -10.49 2.79
C ALA A 391 21.23 -10.42 4.23
N SER A 392 21.05 -9.28 4.90
CA SER A 392 21.41 -9.08 6.31
C SER A 392 20.68 -10.07 7.22
N LEU A 393 19.40 -10.34 6.95
CA LEU A 393 18.63 -11.33 7.69
C LEU A 393 19.18 -12.75 7.49
N TRP A 394 19.47 -13.12 6.25
CA TRP A 394 20.03 -14.42 5.91
C TRP A 394 21.39 -14.64 6.59
N LEU A 395 22.30 -13.67 6.51
CA LEU A 395 23.60 -13.71 7.19
C LEU A 395 23.45 -13.81 8.71
N SER A 396 22.56 -13.02 9.31
CA SER A 396 22.32 -13.01 10.76
C SER A 396 21.71 -14.32 11.27
N GLN A 397 21.02 -15.08 10.41
CA GLN A 397 20.40 -16.36 10.73
C GLN A 397 21.28 -17.58 10.48
N ARG A 398 22.41 -17.44 9.77
CA ARG A 398 23.35 -18.54 9.51
C ARG A 398 23.83 -19.25 10.78
N PRO A 399 24.31 -18.56 11.84
CA PRO A 399 24.79 -19.25 13.03
C PRO A 399 23.66 -19.80 13.91
N ALA A 400 22.51 -19.12 13.96
CA ALA A 400 21.35 -19.51 14.75
C ALA A 400 20.12 -18.71 14.28
N PRO A 401 18.88 -19.16 14.52
CA PRO A 401 17.70 -18.35 14.24
C PRO A 401 17.72 -17.02 15.03
N LEU A 402 17.18 -15.96 14.43
CA LEU A 402 17.04 -14.67 15.10
C LEU A 402 15.80 -14.73 16.02
N ASN A 403 16.03 -14.59 17.32
CA ASN A 403 14.98 -14.67 18.34
C ASN A 403 14.04 -13.46 18.31
N ALA A 404 12.82 -13.65 18.81
CA ALA A 404 11.87 -12.56 19.01
C ALA A 404 12.40 -11.56 20.04
N LEU A 405 12.14 -10.27 19.80
CA LEU A 405 12.46 -9.23 20.78
C LEU A 405 11.56 -9.38 22.02
N PRO A 406 12.10 -9.24 23.23
CA PRO A 406 11.30 -9.22 24.44
C PRO A 406 10.25 -8.08 24.39
N PRO A 407 9.02 -8.28 24.88
CA PRO A 407 8.00 -7.23 24.88
C PRO A 407 8.48 -5.92 25.52
N LYS A 408 9.27 -6.01 26.61
CA LYS A 408 9.89 -4.85 27.29
C LYS A 408 10.71 -3.96 26.37
N VAL A 409 11.37 -4.53 25.37
CA VAL A 409 12.14 -3.77 24.37
C VAL A 409 11.20 -3.02 23.43
N TRP A 410 10.08 -3.62 23.03
CA TRP A 410 9.06 -2.95 22.21
C TRP A 410 8.39 -1.77 22.93
N TRP A 411 8.16 -1.88 24.24
CA TRP A 411 7.67 -0.78 25.08
C TRP A 411 8.62 0.42 25.13
N LEU A 412 9.89 0.23 24.76
CA LEU A 412 10.88 1.28 24.69
C LEU A 412 11.08 1.79 23.25
N VAL A 413 11.19 0.87 22.28
CA VAL A 413 11.46 1.20 20.87
C VAL A 413 10.29 1.95 20.23
N LEU A 414 9.04 1.46 20.38
CA LEU A 414 7.91 2.08 19.70
C LEU A 414 7.63 3.50 20.20
N PRO A 415 7.53 3.77 21.52
CA PRO A 415 7.31 5.14 21.98
C PRO A 415 8.45 6.07 21.61
N ALA A 416 9.71 5.61 21.62
CA ALA A 416 10.84 6.43 21.23
C ALA A 416 10.80 6.83 19.74
N LEU A 417 10.46 5.89 18.85
CA LEU A 417 10.29 6.17 17.43
C LEU A 417 9.09 7.10 17.18
N VAL A 418 7.95 6.85 17.85
CA VAL A 418 6.75 7.71 17.73
C VAL A 418 7.00 9.11 18.28
N ALA A 419 7.72 9.24 19.40
CA ALA A 419 8.08 10.54 19.97
C ALA A 419 9.01 11.32 19.04
N LEU A 420 10.01 10.65 18.45
CA LEU A 420 10.91 11.27 17.47
C LEU A 420 10.14 11.73 16.23
N PHE A 421 9.19 10.90 15.75
CA PHE A 421 8.29 11.26 14.67
C PHE A 421 7.43 12.48 15.01
N GLY A 422 6.78 12.49 16.18
CA GLY A 422 5.94 13.60 16.64
C GLY A 422 6.72 14.89 16.78
N PHE A 423 7.97 14.82 17.29
CA PHE A 423 8.86 15.97 17.38
C PHE A 423 9.15 16.58 16.01
N PHE A 424 9.46 15.76 15.00
CA PHE A 424 9.74 16.26 13.65
C PHE A 424 8.50 16.80 12.94
N ALA A 425 7.37 16.12 13.07
CA ALA A 425 6.10 16.58 12.50
C ALA A 425 5.77 17.99 13.02
N LEU A 426 5.88 18.22 14.33
CA LEU A 426 5.56 19.51 14.95
C LEU A 426 6.57 20.62 14.62
N ARG A 427 7.87 20.31 14.50
CA ARG A 427 8.94 21.29 14.28
C ARG A 427 9.10 21.76 12.83
N HIS A 428 8.85 20.91 11.85
CA HIS A 428 9.30 21.14 10.47
C HIS A 428 8.17 21.36 9.44
N LEU A 429 6.91 21.13 9.81
CA LEU A 429 5.75 21.40 8.96
C LEU A 429 5.77 22.83 8.34
N PRO A 430 6.01 23.91 9.12
CA PRO A 430 5.94 25.28 8.56
C PRO A 430 7.03 25.58 7.52
N HIS A 431 8.26 25.09 7.73
CA HIS A 431 9.39 25.36 6.83
C HIS A 431 9.38 24.47 5.57
N ALA A 432 8.81 23.27 5.66
CA ALA A 432 8.72 22.34 4.56
C ALA A 432 7.68 22.77 3.52
N MET A 433 6.56 23.35 3.96
CA MET A 433 5.54 23.88 3.08
C MET A 433 6.13 24.96 2.16
N LEU A 434 7.04 25.81 2.64
CA LEU A 434 7.70 26.84 1.81
C LEU A 434 8.65 26.27 0.75
N ARG A 435 9.23 25.08 0.96
CA ARG A 435 10.19 24.45 0.03
C ARG A 435 9.54 23.70 -1.12
N TYR A 436 8.27 23.31 -0.93
CA TYR A 436 7.46 22.59 -1.91
C TYR A 436 6.21 23.39 -2.31
N ALA A 437 6.04 24.61 -1.77
CA ALA A 437 5.10 25.59 -2.29
C ALA A 437 5.60 26.04 -3.66
N TYR A 438 4.72 25.90 -4.64
CA TYR A 438 4.89 26.51 -5.96
C TYR A 438 4.27 27.90 -5.95
#